data_AF-A0A3M5NB53-F1
#
_entry.id   AF-A0A3M5NB53-F1
#
_cell.length_a   1.000
_cell.length_b   1.000
_cell.length_c   1.000
_cell.angle_alpha   90.00
_cell.angle_beta   90.00
_cell.angle_gamma   90.00
#
_symmetry.space_group_name_H-M   'P 1'
#
loop_
_entity.id
_entity.type
_entity.pdbx_description
1 polymer ?
#
loop_
_entity_poly.entity_id
_entity_poly.type
_entity_poly.pdbx_seq_one_letter_code
_entity_poly.pdbx_strand_id
1 'polypeptide(L)'
;MGWVSLLEQRLKAEGYTDKVVNASISGDTSAGGQARLPALLAEHKPELVILELGGNDGLRGQQPAQLQQNLSSMIDSSRAAGARVLLLGMQIPPNYGPRYTTAFKEVYSHLAEEKKVPFVPFFLEGVGGVPGLMQADGLHPAAAAQGKLLENVWPSLKPLL
;
A
#
# COMPACT_ATOMS: atom_id res chain seq x y z
N MET A 1 2.15 17.87 3.59
CA MET A 1 2.15 17.15 2.29
C MET A 1 2.28 15.65 2.59
N GLY A 2 1.51 14.79 1.92
CA GLY A 2 1.63 13.33 2.06
C GLY A 2 2.72 12.75 1.16
N TRP A 3 3.14 11.52 1.43
CA TRP A 3 4.20 10.84 0.68
C TRP A 3 3.93 10.75 -0.84
N VAL A 4 2.66 10.66 -1.25
CA VAL A 4 2.27 10.65 -2.69
C VAL A 4 2.62 11.96 -3.39
N SER A 5 2.45 13.10 -2.69
CA SER A 5 2.85 14.40 -3.22
C SER A 5 4.38 14.54 -3.27
N LEU A 6 5.09 13.97 -2.29
CA LEU A 6 6.55 13.91 -2.31
C LEU A 6 7.07 13.01 -3.43
N LEU A 7 6.37 11.91 -3.74
CA LEU A 7 6.67 11.05 -4.88
C LEU A 7 6.57 11.84 -6.19
N GLU A 8 5.47 12.55 -6.42
CA GLU A 8 5.29 13.38 -7.61
C GLU A 8 6.41 14.42 -7.77
N GLN A 9 6.79 15.08 -6.67
CA GLN A 9 7.92 16.02 -6.67
C GLN A 9 9.25 15.34 -7.03
N ARG A 10 9.52 14.15 -6.47
CA ARG A 10 10.73 13.39 -6.77
C ARG A 10 10.79 12.96 -8.22
N LEU A 11 9.69 12.44 -8.76
CA LEU A 11 9.60 12.05 -10.17
C LEU A 11 9.97 13.22 -11.08
N LYS A 12 9.36 14.39 -10.84
CA LYS A 12 9.68 15.60 -11.59
C LYS A 12 11.15 16.02 -11.44
N ALA A 13 11.70 15.94 -10.23
CA ALA A 13 13.09 16.32 -9.96
C ALA A 13 14.10 15.37 -10.61
N GLU A 14 13.78 14.08 -10.74
CA GLU A 14 14.60 13.08 -11.42
C GLU A 14 14.35 12.99 -12.95
N GLY A 15 13.49 13.86 -13.50
CA GLY A 15 13.25 13.96 -14.95
C GLY A 15 12.22 13.00 -15.51
N TYR A 16 11.47 12.30 -14.65
CA TYR A 16 10.34 11.46 -15.06
C TYR A 16 9.16 12.33 -15.54
N THR A 17 8.40 11.81 -16.50
CA THR A 17 7.20 12.48 -17.06
C THR A 17 5.88 11.87 -16.56
N ASP A 18 6.00 10.85 -15.72
CA ASP A 18 4.92 10.13 -15.08
C ASP A 18 3.99 11.05 -14.28
N LYS A 19 2.69 10.76 -14.33
CA LYS A 19 1.67 11.44 -13.54
C LYS A 19 1.24 10.54 -12.38
N VAL A 20 1.19 11.11 -11.18
CA VAL A 20 0.76 10.38 -9.99
C VAL A 20 -0.71 10.65 -9.73
N VAL A 21 -1.53 9.59 -9.76
CA VAL A 21 -2.95 9.66 -9.37
C VAL A 21 -3.11 9.17 -7.95
N ASN A 22 -3.49 10.06 -7.03
CA ASN A 22 -3.78 9.68 -5.65
C ASN A 22 -5.24 9.25 -5.51
N ALA A 23 -5.50 7.93 -5.49
CA ALA A 23 -6.83 7.35 -5.31
C ALA A 23 -7.12 6.87 -3.87
N SER A 24 -6.29 7.27 -2.90
CA SER A 24 -6.41 6.88 -1.50
C SER A 24 -7.64 7.52 -0.83
N ILE A 25 -8.33 6.73 0.01
CA ILE A 25 -9.43 7.20 0.85
C ILE A 25 -9.13 6.82 2.30
N SER A 26 -9.17 7.80 3.20
CA SER A 26 -8.99 7.55 4.63
C SER A 26 -10.07 6.61 5.17
N GLY A 27 -9.64 5.56 5.88
CA GLY A 27 -10.56 4.56 6.45
C GLY A 27 -11.03 3.47 5.49
N ASP A 28 -10.54 3.45 4.25
CA ASP A 28 -10.91 2.43 3.26
C ASP A 28 -10.36 1.04 3.64
N THR A 29 -11.12 -0.01 3.32
CA THR A 29 -10.71 -1.40 3.51
C THR A 29 -10.34 -2.02 2.17
N SER A 30 -9.74 -3.20 2.18
CA SER A 30 -9.43 -3.94 0.94
C SER A 30 -10.69 -4.21 0.10
N ALA A 31 -11.85 -4.43 0.73
CA ALA A 31 -13.12 -4.61 0.05
C ALA A 31 -13.61 -3.33 -0.64
N GLY A 32 -13.49 -2.18 0.03
CA GLY A 32 -13.86 -0.88 -0.55
C GLY A 32 -12.94 -0.48 -1.71
N GLY A 33 -11.64 -0.70 -1.56
CA GLY A 33 -10.66 -0.51 -2.63
C GLY A 33 -10.96 -1.39 -3.85
N GLN A 34 -11.23 -2.68 -3.63
CA GLN A 34 -11.57 -3.63 -4.69
C GLN A 34 -12.82 -3.19 -5.47
N ALA A 35 -13.85 -2.71 -4.77
CA ALA A 35 -15.08 -2.24 -5.42
C ALA A 35 -14.87 -1.00 -6.32
N ARG A 36 -13.95 -0.11 -5.96
CA ARG A 36 -13.67 1.14 -6.71
C ARG A 36 -12.66 0.95 -7.83
N LEU A 37 -11.77 -0.03 -7.73
CA LEU A 37 -10.65 -0.22 -8.65
C LEU A 37 -11.06 -0.29 -10.14
N PRO A 38 -12.13 -1.01 -10.56
CA PRO A 38 -12.47 -1.11 -11.98
C PRO A 38 -12.73 0.24 -12.64
N ALA A 39 -13.42 1.16 -11.96
CA ALA A 39 -13.68 2.51 -12.48
C ALA A 39 -12.39 3.32 -12.61
N LEU A 40 -11.50 3.25 -11.61
CA LEU A 40 -10.20 3.93 -11.63
C LEU A 40 -9.29 3.42 -12.75
N LEU A 41 -9.26 2.10 -12.99
CA LEU A 41 -8.50 1.50 -14.08
C LEU A 41 -9.02 1.96 -15.45
N ALA A 42 -10.34 2.02 -15.63
CA ALA A 42 -10.96 2.48 -16.87
C ALA A 42 -10.72 3.98 -17.13
N GLU A 43 -10.79 4.80 -16.09
CA GLU A 43 -10.62 6.26 -16.16
C GLU A 43 -9.17 6.64 -16.45
N HIS A 44 -8.23 6.10 -15.67
CA HIS A 44 -6.84 6.56 -15.68
C HIS A 44 -5.92 5.74 -16.57
N LYS A 45 -6.28 4.48 -16.90
CA LYS A 45 -5.48 3.55 -17.70
C LYS A 45 -4.00 3.52 -17.27
N PRO A 46 -3.72 3.25 -15.98
CA PRO A 46 -2.38 3.40 -15.43
C PRO A 46 -1.42 2.33 -15.97
N GLU A 47 -0.14 2.69 -16.12
CA GLU A 47 0.94 1.73 -16.42
C GLU A 47 1.45 1.00 -15.17
N LEU A 48 1.21 1.58 -13.99
CA LEU A 48 1.59 1.05 -12.68
C LEU A 48 0.50 1.37 -11.65
N VAL A 49 0.11 0.34 -10.88
CA VAL A 49 -0.76 0.48 -9.71
C VAL A 49 0.04 0.16 -8.45
N ILE A 50 0.06 1.08 -7.49
CA ILE A 50 0.62 0.86 -6.15
C ILE A 50 -0.54 0.51 -5.21
N LEU A 51 -0.57 -0.72 -4.69
CA LEU A 51 -1.61 -1.20 -3.79
C LEU A 51 -1.15 -1.08 -2.33
N GLU A 52 -1.78 -0.16 -1.58
CA GLU A 52 -1.58 0.06 -0.14
C GLU A 52 -2.94 -0.02 0.57
N LEU A 53 -3.34 -1.23 0.93
CA LEU A 53 -4.62 -1.51 1.61
C LEU A 53 -4.42 -2.62 2.64
N GLY A 54 -5.35 -2.68 3.60
CA GLY A 54 -5.40 -3.72 4.64
C GLY A 54 -5.22 -3.19 6.07
N GLY A 55 -4.66 -2.00 6.25
CA GLY A 55 -4.51 -1.40 7.59
C GLY A 55 -5.85 -1.35 8.36
N ASN A 56 -6.91 -0.88 7.71
CA ASN A 56 -8.25 -0.83 8.32
C ASN A 56 -8.89 -2.22 8.47
N ASP A 57 -8.62 -3.17 7.57
CA ASP A 57 -9.05 -4.56 7.70
C ASP A 57 -8.48 -5.17 8.99
N GLY A 58 -7.18 -4.98 9.22
CA GLY A 58 -6.46 -5.42 10.41
C GLY A 58 -6.97 -4.75 11.68
N LEU A 59 -7.14 -3.42 11.67
CA LEU A 59 -7.68 -2.66 12.80
C LEU A 59 -9.15 -2.95 13.10
N ARG A 60 -9.88 -3.57 12.17
CA ARG A 60 -11.26 -4.03 12.37
C ARG A 60 -11.35 -5.53 12.68
N GLY A 61 -10.21 -6.23 12.80
CA GLY A 61 -10.18 -7.67 13.06
C GLY A 61 -10.79 -8.51 11.94
N GLN A 62 -10.79 -8.01 10.70
CA GLN A 62 -11.31 -8.77 9.55
C GLN A 62 -10.43 -9.98 9.24
N GLN A 63 -11.01 -11.01 8.62
CA GLN A 63 -10.28 -12.26 8.36
C GLN A 63 -9.13 -12.02 7.35
N PRO A 64 -7.88 -12.44 7.65
CA PRO A 64 -6.76 -12.29 6.72
C PRO A 64 -6.99 -12.96 5.36
N ALA A 65 -7.75 -14.06 5.33
CA ALA A 65 -8.14 -14.71 4.09
C ALA A 65 -8.97 -13.81 3.16
N GLN A 66 -9.86 -12.98 3.72
CA GLN A 66 -10.65 -12.03 2.94
C GLN A 66 -9.76 -10.91 2.38
N LEU A 67 -8.85 -10.38 3.20
CA LEU A 67 -7.84 -9.42 2.76
C LEU A 67 -7.02 -9.99 1.59
N GLN A 68 -6.56 -11.24 1.72
CA GLN A 68 -5.80 -11.91 0.67
C GLN A 68 -6.59 -12.03 -0.63
N GLN A 69 -7.85 -12.45 -0.57
CA GLN A 69 -8.72 -12.57 -1.75
C GLN A 69 -8.94 -11.22 -2.43
N ASN A 70 -9.21 -10.17 -1.66
CA ASN A 70 -9.46 -8.83 -2.20
C ASN A 70 -8.20 -8.27 -2.88
N LEU A 71 -7.04 -8.36 -2.23
CA LEU A 71 -5.76 -7.93 -2.79
C LEU A 71 -5.39 -8.75 -4.04
N SER A 72 -5.58 -10.08 -4.01
CA SER A 72 -5.35 -10.97 -5.16
C SER A 72 -6.17 -10.54 -6.38
N SER A 73 -7.48 -10.30 -6.19
CA SER A 73 -8.38 -9.83 -7.24
C SER A 73 -7.98 -8.46 -7.80
N MET A 74 -7.50 -7.54 -6.95
CA MET A 74 -7.02 -6.23 -7.39
C MET A 74 -5.72 -6.33 -8.20
N ILE A 75 -4.80 -7.22 -7.81
CA ILE A 75 -3.57 -7.49 -8.58
C ILE A 75 -3.93 -8.02 -9.97
N ASP A 76 -4.82 -9.02 -10.03
CA ASP A 76 -5.25 -9.63 -11.29
C ASP A 76 -5.97 -8.62 -12.19
N SER A 77 -6.87 -7.80 -11.64
CA SER A 77 -7.61 -6.79 -12.39
C SER A 77 -6.70 -5.70 -12.94
N SER A 78 -5.72 -5.25 -12.14
CA SER A 78 -4.74 -4.25 -12.57
C SER A 78 -3.89 -4.76 -13.74
N ARG A 79 -3.43 -6.01 -13.66
CA ARG A 79 -2.68 -6.66 -14.75
C ARG A 79 -3.51 -6.89 -15.99
N ALA A 80 -4.77 -7.30 -15.84
CA ALA A 80 -5.69 -7.45 -16.97
C ALA A 80 -5.94 -6.11 -17.69
N ALA A 81 -5.86 -4.98 -16.98
CA ALA A 81 -5.90 -3.64 -17.55
C ALA A 81 -4.56 -3.17 -18.16
N GLY A 82 -3.53 -4.00 -18.13
CA GLY A 82 -2.20 -3.71 -18.68
C GLY A 82 -1.22 -3.06 -17.70
N ALA A 83 -1.60 -2.89 -16.43
CA ALA A 83 -0.75 -2.25 -15.44
C ALA A 83 0.22 -3.24 -14.77
N ARG A 84 1.45 -2.77 -14.48
CA ARG A 84 2.31 -3.37 -13.46
C ARG A 84 1.71 -3.12 -12.08
N VAL A 85 2.11 -3.92 -11.08
CA VAL A 85 1.62 -3.78 -9.70
C VAL A 85 2.79 -3.77 -8.72
N LEU A 86 2.80 -2.80 -7.81
CA LEU A 86 3.65 -2.78 -6.63
C LEU A 86 2.78 -2.96 -5.39
N LEU A 87 3.04 -4.00 -4.60
CA LEU A 87 2.29 -4.28 -3.37
C LEU A 87 3.01 -3.70 -2.13
N LEU A 88 2.31 -2.90 -1.32
CA LEU A 88 2.84 -2.37 -0.07
C LEU A 88 2.32 -3.18 1.12
N GLY A 89 3.24 -3.86 1.81
CA GLY A 89 2.96 -4.70 2.96
C GLY A 89 2.64 -3.90 4.21
N MET A 90 1.70 -4.41 5.00
CA MET A 90 1.30 -3.81 6.27
C MET A 90 1.49 -4.79 7.42
N GLN A 91 1.69 -4.22 8.61
CA GLN A 91 1.66 -4.93 9.89
C GLN A 91 0.70 -4.17 10.81
N ILE A 92 0.18 -4.86 11.81
CA ILE A 92 -0.77 -4.32 12.78
C ILE A 92 -0.23 -4.47 14.21
N PRO A 93 -0.69 -3.63 15.16
CA PRO A 93 -0.27 -3.73 16.55
C PRO A 93 -0.60 -5.11 17.17
N PRO A 94 0.08 -5.51 18.26
CA PRO A 94 -0.06 -6.84 18.86
C PRO A 94 -1.38 -7.08 19.60
N ASN A 95 -2.31 -6.12 19.60
CA ASN A 95 -3.56 -6.16 20.36
C ASN A 95 -4.55 -7.26 19.93
N TYR A 96 -4.37 -7.88 18.77
CA TYR A 96 -5.17 -9.01 18.27
C TYR A 96 -4.52 -10.38 18.50
N GLY A 97 -3.38 -10.42 19.18
CA GLY A 97 -2.63 -11.64 19.46
C GLY A 97 -1.77 -12.13 18.28
N PRO A 98 -0.68 -12.87 18.58
CA PRO A 98 0.37 -13.18 17.62
C PRO A 98 -0.12 -14.01 16.42
N ARG A 99 -1.09 -14.90 16.63
CA ARG A 99 -1.66 -15.72 15.54
C ARG A 99 -2.29 -14.84 14.45
N TYR A 100 -3.03 -13.81 14.83
CA TYR A 100 -3.69 -12.92 13.89
C TYR A 100 -2.69 -11.99 13.21
N THR A 101 -1.79 -11.38 13.97
CA THR A 101 -0.80 -10.43 13.42
C THR A 101 0.18 -11.12 12.46
N THR A 102 0.58 -12.36 12.74
CA THR A 102 1.41 -13.16 11.84
C THR A 102 0.65 -13.49 10.56
N ALA A 103 -0.56 -14.05 10.66
CA ALA A 103 -1.36 -14.38 9.48
C ALA A 103 -1.65 -13.14 8.62
N PHE A 104 -1.93 -11.98 9.24
CA PHE A 104 -2.14 -10.71 8.54
C PHE A 104 -0.90 -10.27 7.76
N LYS A 105 0.28 -10.29 8.40
CA LYS A 105 1.55 -9.93 7.74
C LYS A 105 1.86 -10.88 6.58
N GLU A 106 1.64 -12.18 6.76
CA GLU A 106 1.95 -13.21 5.77
C GLU A 106 1.11 -13.10 4.49
N VAL A 107 -0.08 -12.49 4.54
CA VAL A 107 -0.90 -12.23 3.34
C VAL A 107 -0.08 -11.55 2.25
N TYR A 108 0.69 -10.52 2.60
CA TYR A 108 1.43 -9.71 1.64
C TYR A 108 2.58 -10.49 1.00
N SER A 109 3.35 -11.24 1.80
CA SER A 109 4.45 -12.05 1.27
C SER A 109 3.95 -13.20 0.40
N HIS A 110 2.87 -13.88 0.82
CA HIS A 110 2.28 -14.96 0.03
C HIS A 110 1.75 -14.44 -1.31
N LEU A 111 1.05 -13.30 -1.33
CA LEU A 111 0.58 -12.71 -2.58
C LEU A 111 1.72 -12.26 -3.48
N ALA A 112 2.78 -11.67 -2.92
CA ALA A 112 3.92 -11.24 -3.70
C ALA A 112 4.60 -12.42 -4.40
N GLU A 113 4.74 -13.55 -3.71
CA GLU A 113 5.29 -14.80 -4.26
C GLU A 113 4.34 -15.42 -5.30
N GLU A 114 3.07 -15.65 -4.92
CA GLU A 114 2.05 -16.29 -5.76
C GLU A 114 1.85 -15.52 -7.07
N LYS A 115 1.68 -14.20 -6.97
CA LYS A 115 1.44 -13.34 -8.12
C LYS A 115 2.74 -12.89 -8.78
N LYS A 116 3.91 -13.10 -8.19
CA LYS A 116 5.20 -12.60 -8.70
C LYS A 116 5.15 -11.09 -8.94
N VAL A 117 4.71 -10.33 -7.94
CA VAL A 117 4.72 -8.86 -7.96
C VAL A 117 5.85 -8.32 -7.09
N PRO A 118 6.53 -7.23 -7.51
CA PRO A 118 7.36 -6.45 -6.60
C PRO A 118 6.56 -6.06 -5.35
N PHE A 119 7.20 -6.08 -4.19
CA PHE A 119 6.55 -5.67 -2.95
C PHE A 119 7.51 -4.98 -1.98
N VAL A 120 6.94 -4.18 -1.08
CA VAL A 120 7.63 -3.62 0.08
C VAL A 120 7.18 -4.41 1.30
N PRO A 121 8.07 -5.12 2.03
CA PRO A 121 7.65 -5.99 3.13
C PRO A 121 6.88 -5.27 4.24
N PHE A 122 7.28 -4.04 4.56
CA PHE A 122 6.55 -3.20 5.50
C PHE A 122 6.66 -1.72 5.12
N PHE A 123 5.54 -1.12 4.74
CA PHE A 123 5.46 0.28 4.33
C PHE A 123 5.83 1.25 5.45
N LEU A 124 5.44 0.95 6.70
CA LEU A 124 5.71 1.79 7.86
C LEU A 124 7.02 1.43 8.58
N GLU A 125 7.97 0.76 7.91
CA GLU A 125 9.27 0.41 8.47
C GLU A 125 9.99 1.66 9.01
N GLY A 126 10.44 1.61 10.27
CA GLY A 126 11.04 2.76 10.97
C GLY A 126 10.11 3.96 11.20
N VAL A 127 8.79 3.80 11.01
CA VAL A 127 7.74 4.81 11.30
C VAL A 127 6.76 4.29 12.34
N GLY A 128 6.24 3.07 12.14
CA GLY A 128 5.24 2.48 13.02
C GLY A 128 5.74 2.39 14.47
N GLY A 129 5.00 3.02 15.39
CA GLY A 129 5.34 3.03 16.82
C GLY A 129 6.49 3.98 17.22
N VAL A 130 7.04 4.77 16.29
CA VAL A 130 8.13 5.71 16.59
C VAL A 130 7.57 7.07 17.08
N PRO A 131 7.93 7.53 18.29
CA PRO A 131 7.51 8.83 18.80
C PRO A 131 7.90 9.99 17.86
N GLY A 132 6.96 10.91 17.62
CA GLY A 132 7.17 12.04 16.71
C GLY A 132 6.99 11.71 15.21
N LEU A 133 6.97 10.42 14.83
CA LEU A 133 6.62 9.96 13.48
C LEU A 133 5.19 9.44 13.37
N MET A 134 4.50 9.23 14.49
CA MET A 134 3.09 8.88 14.57
C MET A 134 2.26 10.06 15.08
N GLN A 135 0.99 10.13 14.68
CA GLN A 135 0.00 11.05 15.22
C GLN A 135 -0.39 10.63 16.65
N ALA A 136 -1.13 11.50 17.35
CA ALA A 136 -1.52 11.28 18.74
C ALA A 136 -2.37 10.00 18.94
N ASP A 137 -3.02 9.49 17.89
CA ASP A 137 -3.74 8.23 17.92
C ASP A 137 -2.84 6.98 17.88
N GLY A 138 -1.54 7.14 17.60
CA GLY A 138 -0.60 6.04 17.49
C GLY A 138 -0.79 5.13 16.27
N LEU A 139 -1.69 5.49 15.34
CA LEU A 139 -2.09 4.69 14.19
C LEU A 139 -1.65 5.33 12.87
N HIS A 140 -1.78 6.65 12.75
CA HIS A 140 -1.49 7.34 11.50
C HIS A 140 -0.09 7.97 11.51
N PRO A 141 0.67 7.89 10.41
CA PRO A 141 1.93 8.61 10.29
C PRO A 141 1.74 10.14 10.39
N ALA A 142 2.65 10.81 11.08
CA ALA A 142 2.72 12.26 11.16
C ALA A 142 3.29 12.87 9.88
N ALA A 143 3.22 14.21 9.75
CA ALA A 143 3.84 14.92 8.63
C ALA A 143 5.35 14.66 8.52
N ALA A 144 6.04 14.54 9.65
CA ALA A 144 7.48 14.26 9.70
C ALA A 144 7.86 12.87 9.13
N ALA A 145 6.91 11.93 9.10
CA ALA A 145 7.15 10.58 8.59
C ALA A 145 7.06 10.46 7.07
N GLN A 146 6.41 11.41 6.38
CA GLN A 146 6.04 11.26 4.97
C GLN A 146 7.25 11.07 4.04
N GLY A 147 8.39 11.71 4.35
CA GLY A 147 9.64 11.48 3.62
C GLY A 147 10.18 10.06 3.81
N LYS A 148 10.14 9.53 5.04
CA LYS A 148 10.55 8.15 5.35
C LYS A 148 9.67 7.12 4.65
N LEU A 149 8.36 7.37 4.56
CA LEU A 149 7.43 6.52 3.81
C LEU A 149 7.81 6.44 2.33
N LEU A 150 8.17 7.58 1.72
CA LEU A 150 8.66 7.59 0.35
C LEU A 150 9.98 6.79 0.21
N GLU A 151 10.91 6.94 1.15
CA GLU A 151 12.16 6.14 1.15
C GLU A 151 11.90 4.63 1.27
N ASN A 152 10.87 4.21 2.00
CA ASN A 152 10.52 2.80 2.11
C ASN A 152 9.95 2.23 0.79
N VAL A 153 9.28 3.07 -0.02
CA VAL A 153 8.67 2.67 -1.29
C VAL A 153 9.66 2.73 -2.45
N TRP A 154 10.54 3.74 -2.44
CA TRP A 154 11.38 4.11 -3.58
C TRP A 154 12.24 2.98 -4.16
N PRO A 155 12.92 2.12 -3.37
CA PRO A 155 13.77 1.06 -3.91
C PRO A 155 13.01 0.01 -4.74
N SER A 156 11.76 -0.29 -4.34
CA SER A 156 10.90 -1.23 -5.08
C SER A 156 10.14 -0.57 -6.22
N LEU A 157 9.89 0.75 -6.12
CA LEU A 157 9.19 1.53 -7.13
C LEU A 157 10.09 1.90 -8.31
N LYS A 158 11.29 2.41 -8.06
CA LYS A 158 12.18 2.95 -9.10
C LYS A 158 12.45 1.99 -10.29
N PRO A 159 12.64 0.67 -10.09
CA PRO A 159 12.84 -0.27 -11.19
C PRO A 159 11.58 -0.48 -12.07
N LEU A 160 10.43 0.00 -11.62
CA LEU A 160 9.14 -0.09 -12.31
C LEU A 160 8.77 1.20 -13.05
N LEU A 161 9.62 2.22 -13.00
CA LEU A 161 9.44 3.47 -13.74
C LEU A 161 10.12 3.33 -15.10
#